data_AF-A0A840YJI2-F1
#
_entry.id   AF-A0A840YJI2-F1
#
_cell.length_a   1.000
_cell.length_b   1.000
_cell.length_c   1.000
_cell.angle_alpha   90.00
_cell.angle_beta   90.00
_cell.angle_gamma   90.00
#
_symmetry.space_group_name_H-M   'P 1'
#
loop_
_entity.id
_entity.type
_entity.pdbx_description
1 polymer ?
#
loop_
_entity_poly.entity_id
_entity_poly.type
_entity_poly.pdbx_seq_one_letter_code
_entity_poly.pdbx_strand_id
1 'polypeptide(L)'
;MRNIHGAALAALPIVALLAAAPGARAQVTPSQTTPSQTTPSQASPGQAAPTAVSTTADLAAICLPGTTGVQRLEAIAYCQGYVTAIGHYHAMLHPAGGRVPPLFCPPSPAPSVAQSAIAFANWAKGNPQYGSEPAADGLLRWAQATYPCPAQPAARGARTSR
;
A
#
# COMPACT_ATOMS: atom_id res chain seq x y z
N MET A 1 -10.64 -43.13 -28.05
CA MET A 1 -11.73 -42.41 -28.73
C MET A 1 -11.54 -40.91 -28.47
N ARG A 2 -11.38 -40.12 -29.55
CA ARG A 2 -11.82 -38.72 -29.80
C ARG A 2 -11.72 -37.70 -28.64
N ASN A 3 -11.20 -36.48 -28.77
CA ASN A 3 -10.93 -35.66 -29.94
C ASN A 3 -9.94 -34.54 -29.58
N ILE A 4 -9.10 -34.21 -30.56
CA ILE A 4 -8.18 -33.07 -30.62
C ILE A 4 -8.94 -31.97 -31.37
N HIS A 5 -9.18 -30.81 -30.76
CA HIS A 5 -9.63 -29.62 -31.48
C HIS A 5 -8.65 -28.48 -31.19
N GLY A 6 -7.80 -28.24 -32.18
CA GLY A 6 -6.97 -27.05 -32.27
C GLY A 6 -7.82 -25.82 -32.54
N ALA A 7 -7.36 -24.68 -32.04
CA ALA A 7 -7.85 -23.37 -32.44
C ALA A 7 -6.67 -22.55 -32.95
N ALA A 8 -6.90 -21.98 -34.12
CA ALA A 8 -5.93 -21.39 -35.03
C ALA A 8 -5.17 -20.19 -34.46
N LEU A 9 -3.88 -20.16 -34.80
CA LEU A 9 -3.06 -18.95 -34.83
C LEU A 9 -3.60 -18.01 -35.92
N ALA A 10 -4.12 -16.85 -35.53
CA ALA A 10 -4.38 -15.75 -36.45
C ALA A 10 -3.23 -14.73 -36.34
N ALA A 11 -2.34 -14.76 -37.32
CA ALA A 11 -1.31 -13.77 -37.53
C ALA A 11 -1.95 -12.47 -38.05
N LEU A 12 -1.75 -11.37 -37.33
CA LEU A 12 -2.14 -10.03 -37.77
C LEU A 12 -0.95 -9.36 -38.49
N PRO A 13 -1.17 -8.70 -39.65
CA PRO A 13 -0.10 -8.10 -40.42
C PRO A 13 0.42 -6.80 -39.79
N ILE A 14 1.74 -6.71 -39.75
CA ILE A 14 2.54 -5.53 -39.41
C ILE A 14 2.38 -4.53 -40.56
N VAL A 15 1.66 -3.44 -40.33
CA VAL A 15 1.62 -2.29 -41.25
C VAL A 15 2.66 -1.28 -40.78
N ALA A 16 3.81 -1.27 -41.45
CA ALA A 16 4.84 -0.25 -41.30
C ALA A 16 4.46 0.97 -42.16
N LEU A 17 4.02 2.07 -41.52
CA LEU A 17 3.97 3.37 -42.18
C LEU A 17 5.30 4.11 -41.96
N LEU A 18 6.14 4.13 -42.99
CA LEU A 18 7.20 5.13 -43.12
C LEU A 18 6.57 6.45 -43.56
N ALA A 19 6.55 7.44 -42.67
CA ALA A 19 6.33 8.84 -43.02
C ALA A 19 7.66 9.58 -42.90
N ALA A 20 8.25 9.92 -44.05
CA ALA A 20 9.35 10.88 -44.14
C ALA A 20 8.76 12.30 -44.10
N ALA A 21 9.25 13.15 -43.19
CA ALA A 21 8.97 14.58 -43.19
C ALA A 21 10.29 15.37 -43.21
N PRO A 22 10.39 16.43 -44.03
CA PRO A 22 11.59 17.24 -44.18
C PRO A 22 11.68 18.38 -43.15
N GLY A 23 12.91 18.85 -42.92
CA GLY A 23 13.16 20.28 -42.71
C GLY A 23 13.24 20.77 -41.27
N ALA A 24 14.48 20.98 -40.82
CA ALA A 24 14.83 21.72 -39.62
C ALA A 24 14.33 23.18 -39.65
N ARG A 25 13.82 23.64 -38.52
CA ARG A 25 13.96 25.04 -38.07
C ARG A 25 14.27 25.05 -36.58
N ALA A 26 15.49 25.49 -36.26
CA ALA A 26 15.87 25.83 -34.90
C ALA A 26 15.07 27.05 -34.45
N GLN A 27 14.19 26.87 -33.46
CA GLN A 27 13.56 27.96 -32.74
C GLN A 27 14.26 28.10 -31.39
N VAL A 28 14.91 29.24 -31.20
CA VAL A 28 15.44 29.68 -29.91
C VAL A 28 14.27 30.15 -29.07
N THR A 29 13.84 29.36 -28.10
CA THR A 29 12.79 29.74 -27.14
C THR A 29 13.42 30.33 -25.86
N PRO A 30 12.93 31.49 -25.38
CA PRO A 30 13.36 32.06 -24.11
C PRO A 30 12.85 31.21 -22.93
N SER A 31 13.68 31.09 -21.89
CA SER A 31 13.38 30.41 -20.64
C SER A 31 12.19 31.06 -19.93
N GLN A 32 11.05 30.37 -19.91
CA GLN A 32 9.94 30.70 -19.02
C GLN A 32 10.04 29.85 -17.77
N THR A 33 10.25 30.52 -16.64
CA THR A 33 10.26 29.97 -15.30
C THR A 33 8.83 29.64 -14.89
N THR A 34 8.41 28.38 -15.02
CA THR A 34 7.07 27.94 -14.62
C THR A 34 7.05 27.61 -13.12
N PRO A 35 6.12 28.15 -12.32
CA PRO A 35 5.93 27.70 -10.94
C PRO A 35 5.35 26.29 -10.91
N SER A 36 5.94 25.44 -10.07
CA SER A 36 5.57 24.05 -9.83
C SER A 36 4.11 23.92 -9.40
N GLN A 37 3.25 23.40 -10.29
CA GLN A 37 1.94 22.87 -9.91
C GLN A 37 2.10 21.39 -9.56
N THR A 38 1.88 21.06 -8.29
CA THR A 38 1.84 19.70 -7.77
C THR A 38 0.50 19.08 -8.13
N THR A 39 0.42 18.40 -9.27
CA THR A 39 -0.75 17.60 -9.65
C THR A 39 -0.74 16.28 -8.87
N PRO A 40 -1.86 15.81 -8.28
CA PRO A 40 -1.92 14.49 -7.66
C PRO A 40 -1.72 13.41 -8.74
N SER A 41 -0.63 12.65 -8.63
CA SER A 41 -0.23 11.63 -9.61
C SER A 41 -1.17 10.43 -9.51
N GLN A 42 -1.97 10.20 -10.55
CA GLN A 42 -2.72 8.96 -10.72
C GLN A 42 -1.73 7.83 -11.09
N ALA A 43 -1.67 6.80 -10.25
CA ALA A 43 -0.78 5.65 -10.46
C ALA A 43 -1.14 4.90 -11.75
N SER A 44 -0.14 4.71 -12.63
CA SER A 44 -0.21 3.89 -13.84
C SER A 44 0.38 2.49 -13.57
N PRO A 45 -0.09 1.43 -14.24
CA PRO A 45 0.50 0.11 -14.14
C PRO A 45 1.92 0.14 -14.75
N GLY A 46 2.95 0.02 -13.92
CA GLY A 46 4.36 -0.03 -14.35
C GLY A 46 5.31 0.95 -13.63
N GLN A 47 4.83 1.80 -12.73
CA GLN A 47 5.75 2.58 -11.89
C GLN A 47 6.50 1.69 -10.90
N ALA A 48 7.82 1.90 -10.81
CA ALA A 48 8.64 1.34 -9.75
C ALA A 48 8.04 1.70 -8.39
N ALA A 49 8.09 0.77 -7.44
CA ALA A 49 7.59 1.00 -6.11
C ALA A 49 8.28 2.25 -5.48
N PRO A 50 7.58 3.03 -4.65
CA PRO A 50 8.18 4.16 -3.95
C PRO A 50 9.47 3.73 -3.23
N THR A 51 10.55 4.49 -3.37
CA THR A 51 11.82 4.23 -2.66
C THR A 51 11.77 4.67 -1.19
N ALA A 52 10.72 5.40 -0.81
CA ALA A 52 10.41 5.77 0.56
C ALA A 52 8.90 5.67 0.79
N VAL A 53 8.50 5.17 1.96
CA VAL A 53 7.10 5.10 2.38
C VAL A 53 6.77 6.37 3.16
N SER A 54 5.89 7.21 2.61
CA SER A 54 5.37 8.39 3.31
C SER A 54 3.89 8.23 3.66
N THR A 55 3.13 7.64 2.75
CA THR A 55 1.68 7.54 2.85
C THR A 55 1.17 6.11 3.00
N THR A 56 -0.09 5.97 3.40
CA THR A 56 -0.81 4.69 3.45
C THR A 56 -0.80 4.00 2.09
N ALA A 57 -1.01 4.75 1.00
CA ALA A 57 -0.97 4.21 -0.35
C ALA A 57 0.43 3.70 -0.73
N ASP A 58 1.50 4.43 -0.35
CA ASP A 58 2.88 3.98 -0.58
C ASP A 58 3.16 2.66 0.14
N LEU A 59 2.79 2.58 1.42
CA LEU A 59 2.97 1.36 2.22
C LEU A 59 2.19 0.19 1.59
N ALA A 60 0.94 0.42 1.16
CA ALA A 60 0.14 -0.62 0.54
C ALA A 60 0.76 -1.13 -0.77
N ALA A 61 1.29 -0.22 -1.59
CA ALA A 61 1.95 -0.56 -2.85
C ALA A 61 3.21 -1.42 -2.64
N ILE A 62 4.01 -1.16 -1.60
CA ILE A 62 5.19 -1.98 -1.29
C ILE A 62 4.85 -3.30 -0.59
N CYS A 63 3.72 -3.36 0.14
CA CYS A 63 3.28 -4.57 0.83
C CYS A 63 2.62 -5.59 -0.11
N LEU A 64 2.06 -5.13 -1.22
CA LEU A 64 1.54 -5.99 -2.28
C LEU A 64 2.06 -5.53 -3.65
N PRO A 65 3.38 -5.66 -3.90
CA PRO A 65 3.99 -5.19 -5.12
C PRO A 65 3.51 -6.01 -6.31
N GLY A 66 3.48 -5.37 -7.48
CA GLY A 66 3.22 -6.04 -8.76
C GLY A 66 4.16 -7.21 -9.02
N THR A 67 3.79 -8.07 -9.97
CA THR A 67 4.55 -9.30 -10.31
C THR A 67 5.73 -9.03 -11.23
N THR A 68 5.88 -7.80 -11.72
CA THR A 68 6.91 -7.40 -12.70
C THR A 68 7.91 -6.43 -12.07
N GLY A 69 9.20 -6.64 -12.33
CA GLY A 69 10.29 -5.76 -11.89
C GLY A 69 11.23 -6.41 -10.86
N VAL A 70 12.50 -6.01 -10.89
CA VAL A 70 13.60 -6.60 -10.10
C VAL A 70 13.44 -6.32 -8.59
N GLN A 71 12.69 -5.27 -8.22
CA GLN A 71 12.60 -4.76 -6.85
C GLN A 71 11.53 -5.45 -5.97
N ARG A 72 10.96 -6.59 -6.39
CA ARG A 72 9.84 -7.22 -5.68
C ARG A 72 10.21 -7.71 -4.29
N LEU A 73 11.34 -8.42 -4.15
CA LEU A 73 11.77 -8.97 -2.86
C LEU A 73 12.19 -7.85 -1.89
N GLU A 74 12.83 -6.81 -2.40
CA GLU A 74 13.20 -5.63 -1.61
C GLU A 74 11.97 -4.90 -1.07
N ALA A 75 10.94 -4.70 -1.90
CA ALA A 75 9.68 -4.09 -1.47
C ALA A 75 8.99 -4.92 -0.36
N ILE A 76 8.94 -6.25 -0.53
CA ILE A 76 8.37 -7.16 0.48
C ILE A 76 9.16 -7.07 1.79
N ALA A 77 10.50 -7.12 1.72
CA ALA A 77 11.35 -7.02 2.90
C ALA A 77 11.18 -5.67 3.62
N TYR A 78 11.10 -4.56 2.86
CA TYR A 78 10.83 -3.23 3.41
C TYR A 78 9.48 -3.22 4.14
N CYS A 79 8.40 -3.67 3.48
CA CYS A 79 7.07 -3.69 4.09
C CYS A 79 7.05 -4.52 5.38
N GLN A 80 7.64 -5.72 5.36
CA GLN A 80 7.68 -6.58 6.54
C GLN A 80 8.46 -5.91 7.69
N GLY A 81 9.56 -5.22 7.38
CA GLY A 81 10.29 -4.41 8.35
C GLY A 81 9.42 -3.31 8.96
N TYR A 82 8.67 -2.57 8.14
CA TYR A 82 7.77 -1.51 8.58
C TYR A 82 6.66 -2.04 9.50
N VAL A 83 5.97 -3.11 9.09
CA VAL A 83 4.90 -3.75 9.87
C VAL A 83 5.44 -4.29 11.20
N THR A 84 6.61 -4.92 11.18
CA THR A 84 7.28 -5.42 12.40
C THR A 84 7.61 -4.27 13.35
N ALA A 85 8.18 -3.18 12.83
CA ALA A 85 8.54 -2.02 13.64
C ALA A 85 7.32 -1.39 14.32
N ILE A 86 6.20 -1.21 13.60
CA ILE A 86 4.96 -0.68 14.18
C ILE A 86 4.36 -1.65 15.21
N GLY A 87 4.38 -2.96 14.93
CA GLY A 87 3.95 -3.98 15.89
C GLY A 87 4.76 -3.97 17.18
N HIS A 88 6.09 -3.88 17.08
CA HIS A 88 6.97 -3.75 18.25
C HIS A 88 6.73 -2.43 19.00
N TYR A 89 6.58 -1.32 18.28
CA TYR A 89 6.32 -0.02 18.90
C TYR A 89 4.99 -0.03 19.66
N HIS A 90 3.94 -0.62 19.09
CA HIS A 90 2.66 -0.83 19.77
C HIS A 90 2.81 -1.69 21.04
N ALA A 91 3.51 -2.83 20.96
CA ALA A 91 3.72 -3.70 22.11
C ALA A 91 4.53 -3.02 23.24
N MET A 92 5.49 -2.16 22.90
CA MET A 92 6.26 -1.38 23.87
C MET A 92 5.38 -0.34 24.59
N LEU A 93 4.48 0.33 23.87
CA LEU A 93 3.56 1.32 24.45
C LEU A 93 2.40 0.69 25.23
N HIS A 94 2.01 -0.53 24.86
CA HIS A 94 0.87 -1.24 25.41
C HIS A 94 1.27 -2.64 25.92
N PRO A 95 2.15 -2.73 26.92
CA PRO A 95 2.54 -4.02 27.47
C PRO A 95 1.32 -4.73 28.08
N ALA A 96 1.31 -6.07 28.02
CA ALA A 96 0.25 -6.87 28.61
C ALA A 96 0.08 -6.55 30.11
N GLY A 97 -1.15 -6.27 30.55
CA GLY A 97 -1.44 -5.85 31.93
C GLY A 97 -1.06 -4.39 32.24
N GLY A 98 -0.60 -3.63 31.24
CA GLY A 98 -0.30 -2.21 31.36
C GLY A 98 -1.54 -1.35 31.63
N ARG A 99 -1.32 -0.13 32.13
CA ARG A 99 -2.38 0.83 32.47
C ARG A 99 -3.00 1.51 31.24
N VAL A 100 -2.28 1.52 30.12
CA VAL A 100 -2.72 2.14 28.87
C VAL A 100 -3.37 1.06 28.01
N PRO A 101 -4.68 1.16 27.71
CA PRO A 101 -5.34 0.16 26.87
C PRO A 101 -4.71 0.12 25.47
N PRO A 102 -4.57 -1.06 24.85
CA PRO A 102 -3.98 -1.20 23.52
C PRO A 102 -4.86 -0.57 22.44
N LEU A 103 -4.23 -0.01 21.41
CA LEU A 103 -4.94 0.50 20.22
C LEU A 103 -5.70 -0.61 19.47
N PHE A 104 -5.10 -1.80 19.34
CA PHE A 104 -5.70 -2.96 18.69
C PHE A 104 -5.26 -4.25 19.39
N CYS A 105 -6.03 -5.32 19.23
CA CYS A 105 -5.86 -6.58 19.95
C CYS A 105 -5.81 -7.76 18.97
N PRO A 106 -4.61 -8.14 18.46
CA PRO A 106 -4.49 -9.24 17.52
C PRO A 106 -4.96 -10.57 18.16
N PRO A 107 -5.46 -11.52 17.35
CA PRO A 107 -5.88 -12.83 17.84
C PRO A 107 -4.69 -13.64 18.37
N SER A 108 -4.99 -14.74 19.09
CA SER A 108 -4.00 -15.72 19.55
C SER A 108 -4.25 -17.08 18.88
N PRO A 109 -3.32 -17.61 18.06
CA PRO A 109 -2.03 -17.01 17.69
C PRO A 109 -2.18 -15.79 16.76
N ALA A 110 -1.21 -14.89 16.83
CA ALA A 110 -1.17 -13.71 15.98
C ALA A 110 -0.90 -14.09 14.51
N PRO A 111 -1.42 -13.34 13.53
CA PRO A 111 -1.04 -13.52 12.13
C PRO A 111 0.46 -13.26 11.95
N SER A 112 1.07 -13.93 10.98
CA SER A 112 2.45 -13.62 10.62
C SER A 112 2.59 -12.19 10.09
N VAL A 113 3.81 -11.66 10.09
CA VAL A 113 4.10 -10.34 9.50
C VAL A 113 3.68 -10.29 8.04
N ALA A 114 3.93 -11.36 7.28
CA ALA A 114 3.52 -11.45 5.88
C ALA A 114 2.00 -11.46 5.70
N GLN A 115 1.27 -12.21 6.54
CA GLN A 115 -0.20 -12.21 6.52
C GLN A 115 -0.77 -10.82 6.86
N SER A 116 -0.19 -10.15 7.85
CA SER A 116 -0.58 -8.80 8.24
C SER A 116 -0.32 -7.77 7.14
N ALA A 117 0.85 -7.81 6.51
CA ALA A 117 1.22 -6.96 5.38
C ALA A 117 0.23 -7.09 4.20
N ILE A 118 -0.10 -8.32 3.81
CA ILE A 118 -1.05 -8.58 2.71
C ILE A 118 -2.45 -8.11 3.09
N ALA A 119 -2.90 -8.39 4.32
CA ALA A 119 -4.21 -7.97 4.80
C ALA A 119 -4.33 -6.44 4.85
N PHE A 120 -3.30 -5.74 5.32
CA PHE A 120 -3.24 -4.28 5.28
C PHE A 120 -3.34 -3.74 3.85
N ALA A 121 -2.53 -4.25 2.91
CA ALA A 121 -2.54 -3.76 1.53
C ALA A 121 -3.91 -3.95 0.86
N ASN A 122 -4.57 -5.09 1.11
CA ASN A 122 -5.92 -5.35 0.62
C ASN A 122 -6.96 -4.42 1.25
N TRP A 123 -6.86 -4.15 2.56
CA TRP A 123 -7.71 -3.18 3.22
C TRP A 123 -7.52 -1.76 2.66
N ALA A 124 -6.27 -1.34 2.45
CA ALA A 124 -5.96 0.00 1.92
C ALA A 124 -6.55 0.20 0.52
N LYS A 125 -6.53 -0.84 -0.33
CA LYS A 125 -7.18 -0.83 -1.64
C LYS A 125 -8.70 -0.62 -1.55
N GLY A 126 -9.34 -1.16 -0.51
CA GLY A 126 -10.77 -0.96 -0.24
C GLY A 126 -11.11 0.35 0.49
N ASN A 127 -10.10 1.09 0.97
CA ASN A 127 -10.27 2.33 1.74
C ASN A 127 -9.40 3.47 1.18
N PRO A 128 -9.57 3.85 -0.09
CA PRO A 128 -8.71 4.84 -0.76
C PRO A 128 -8.76 6.23 -0.14
N GLN A 129 -9.83 6.57 0.61
CA GLN A 129 -9.95 7.84 1.33
C GLN A 129 -8.86 8.08 2.38
N TYR A 130 -8.20 7.01 2.87
CA TYR A 130 -7.07 7.11 3.80
C TYR A 130 -5.71 7.08 3.08
N GLY A 131 -5.69 6.99 1.76
CA GLY A 131 -4.48 6.77 0.98
C GLY A 131 -3.39 7.83 1.19
N SER A 132 -3.78 9.08 1.43
CA SER A 132 -2.87 10.21 1.69
C SER A 132 -2.49 10.40 3.16
N GLU A 133 -3.05 9.62 4.09
CA GLU A 133 -2.64 9.65 5.50
C GLU A 133 -1.20 9.15 5.64
N PRO A 134 -0.47 9.58 6.69
CA PRO A 134 0.83 8.99 7.04
C PRO A 134 0.75 7.46 7.09
N ALA A 135 1.79 6.78 6.61
CA ALA A 135 1.80 5.33 6.51
C ALA A 135 1.51 4.60 7.84
N ALA A 136 2.05 5.11 8.95
CA ALA A 136 1.81 4.56 10.28
C ALA A 136 0.33 4.72 10.69
N ASP A 137 -0.28 5.87 10.39
CA ASP A 137 -1.67 6.16 10.72
C ASP A 137 -2.61 5.20 10.00
N GLY A 138 -2.40 5.00 8.69
CA GLY A 138 -3.17 4.03 7.91
C GLY A 138 -3.00 2.59 8.40
N LEU A 139 -1.77 2.18 8.74
CA LEU A 139 -1.51 0.84 9.26
C LEU A 139 -2.20 0.61 10.62
N LEU A 140 -2.11 1.59 11.53
CA LEU A 140 -2.78 1.51 12.84
C LEU A 140 -4.30 1.59 12.71
N ARG A 141 -4.82 2.36 11.75
CA ARG A 141 -6.26 2.43 11.45
C ARG A 141 -6.78 1.08 10.94
N TRP A 142 -6.06 0.45 10.02
CA TRP A 142 -6.36 -0.92 9.58
C TRP A 142 -6.36 -1.91 10.74
N ALA A 143 -5.32 -1.86 11.59
CA ALA A 143 -5.19 -2.78 12.72
C ALA A 143 -6.34 -2.61 13.71
N GLN A 144 -6.75 -1.38 14.00
CA GLN A 144 -7.92 -1.06 14.83
C GLN A 144 -9.23 -1.59 14.23
N ALA A 145 -9.43 -1.41 12.93
CA ALA A 145 -10.63 -1.86 12.24
C ALA A 145 -10.71 -3.39 12.15
N THR A 146 -9.57 -4.06 12.00
CA THR A 146 -9.47 -5.52 11.81
C THR A 146 -9.47 -6.27 13.14
N TYR A 147 -8.84 -5.69 14.16
CA TYR A 147 -8.63 -6.31 15.47
C TYR A 147 -9.10 -5.38 16.60
N PRO A 148 -10.41 -5.05 16.65
CA PRO A 148 -10.93 -4.21 17.71
C PRO A 148 -10.70 -4.88 19.07
N CYS A 149 -10.21 -4.13 20.04
CA CYS A 149 -10.08 -4.61 21.40
C CYS A 149 -11.45 -4.84 22.04
N PRO A 150 -11.62 -5.88 22.87
CA PRO A 150 -12.85 -6.09 23.62
C PRO A 150 -13.21 -4.85 24.44
N ALA A 151 -14.47 -4.45 24.43
CA ALA A 151 -14.96 -3.40 25.30
C ALA A 151 -14.70 -3.82 26.75
N GLN A 152 -13.85 -3.07 27.45
CA GLN A 152 -13.66 -3.27 28.88
C GLN A 152 -15.00 -3.00 29.56
N PRO A 153 -15.52 -3.92 30.40
CA PRO A 153 -16.74 -3.65 31.13
C PRO A 153 -16.57 -2.33 31.86
N ALA A 154 -17.40 -1.33 31.54
CA ALA A 154 -17.40 -0.05 32.22
C ALA A 154 -17.37 -0.34 33.72
N ALA A 155 -16.43 0.26 34.45
CA ALA A 155 -16.26 0.06 35.88
C ALA A 155 -17.58 0.42 36.60
N ARG A 156 -18.46 -0.58 36.69
CA ARG A 156 -19.81 -0.51 37.21
C ARG A 156 -19.68 -0.51 38.73
N GLY A 157 -19.32 0.63 39.30
CA GLY A 157 -19.21 0.76 40.75
C GLY A 157 -18.41 1.94 41.28
N ALA A 158 -17.57 2.61 40.48
CA ALA A 158 -16.74 3.71 41.02
C ALA A 158 -17.49 5.06 41.15
N ARG A 159 -18.80 5.10 40.87
CA ARG A 159 -19.61 6.32 40.93
C ARG A 159 -20.95 6.10 41.62
N THR A 160 -20.94 5.45 42.78
CA THR A 160 -22.04 5.54 43.76
C THR A 160 -21.54 6.35 44.94
N SER A 161 -22.14 7.53 45.12
CA SER A 161 -22.35 8.26 46.39
C SER A 161 -21.12 8.47 47.30
N ARG A 162 -20.59 9.70 47.35
CA ARG A 162 -20.87 10.71 48.39
C ARG A 162 -20.05 10.49 49.66
#